data_AF-A0A662I0K2-F1
#
_entry.id   AF-A0A662I0K2-F1
#
_cell.length_a   1.000
_cell.length_b   1.000
_cell.length_c   1.000
_cell.angle_alpha   90.00
_cell.angle_beta   90.00
_cell.angle_gamma   90.00
#
_symmetry.space_group_name_H-M   'P 1'
#
loop_
_entity.id
_entity.type
_entity.pdbx_description
1 polymer ?
#
loop_
_entity_poly.entity_id
_entity_poly.type
_entity_poly.pdbx_seq_one_letter_code
_entity_poly.pdbx_strand_id
1 'polypeptide(L)'
;CVSREDLVEEVVSKRTRELLRGFFAPRQIIDSLRRQCEVRGLEVVEVSEENTSSVCPVCGQRVQRPYRGLVVCKKCGQFNADLSAAYNIMRNNTSVSLDRAVLKRLLNYPRTYIYLIKEQKWVEKKSLNKLK
;
A
#
# COMPACT_ATOMS: atom_id res chain seq x y z
N CYS A 1 -4.36 -28.57 -12.31
CA CYS A 1 -4.92 -27.21 -12.40
C CYS A 1 -3.74 -26.27 -12.39
N VAL A 2 -3.36 -25.71 -13.53
CA VAL A 2 -2.27 -24.73 -13.60
C VAL A 2 -2.75 -23.54 -12.77
N SER A 3 -2.12 -23.32 -11.63
CA SER A 3 -2.50 -22.22 -10.76
C SER A 3 -2.04 -20.93 -11.47
N ARG A 4 -2.74 -19.81 -11.29
CA ARG A 4 -2.46 -18.54 -12.00
C ARG A 4 -1.00 -18.08 -11.87
N GLU A 5 -0.27 -18.66 -10.93
CA GLU A 5 1.16 -18.53 -10.63
C GLU A 5 2.08 -18.97 -11.77
N ASP A 6 1.80 -20.11 -12.41
CA ASP A 6 2.63 -20.64 -13.50
C ASP A 6 2.59 -19.68 -14.72
N LEU A 7 1.43 -19.05 -14.93
CA LEU A 7 1.22 -18.06 -16.00
C LEU A 7 1.95 -16.74 -15.75
N VAL A 8 2.14 -16.32 -14.49
CA VAL A 8 2.85 -15.06 -14.17
C VAL A 8 4.36 -15.25 -14.28
N GLU A 9 4.90 -16.39 -13.84
CA GLU A 9 6.33 -16.70 -14.00
C GLU A 9 6.76 -16.89 -15.46
N GLU A 10 5.84 -17.31 -16.35
CA GLU A 10 6.12 -17.40 -17.79
C GLU A 10 6.22 -16.02 -18.48
N VAL A 11 5.51 -15.00 -17.97
CA VAL A 11 5.37 -13.69 -18.63
C VAL A 11 6.46 -12.68 -18.22
N VAL A 12 7.13 -12.88 -17.08
CA VAL A 12 8.13 -11.93 -16.56
C VAL A 12 9.58 -12.26 -16.99
N SER A 13 10.39 -11.22 -17.19
CA SER A 13 11.81 -11.37 -17.57
C SER A 13 12.60 -12.20 -16.55
N LYS A 14 13.68 -12.88 -16.99
CA LYS A 14 14.56 -13.68 -16.10
C LYS A 14 15.08 -12.86 -14.90
N ARG A 15 15.52 -11.62 -15.13
CA ARG A 15 16.01 -10.71 -14.07
C ARG A 15 14.92 -10.35 -13.06
N THR A 16 13.70 -10.14 -13.54
CA THR A 16 12.53 -9.86 -12.67
C THR A 16 12.22 -11.08 -11.80
N ARG A 17 12.25 -12.30 -12.36
CA ARG A 17 12.04 -13.53 -11.60
C ARG A 17 13.07 -13.72 -10.49
N GLU A 18 14.35 -13.50 -10.81
CA GLU A 18 15.43 -13.61 -9.82
C GLU A 18 15.25 -12.63 -8.66
N LEU A 19 14.84 -11.38 -8.93
CA LEU A 19 14.53 -10.38 -7.89
C LEU A 19 13.33 -10.80 -7.02
N LEU A 20 12.26 -11.32 -7.63
CA LEU A 20 11.06 -11.80 -6.94
C LEU A 20 11.30 -13.09 -6.13
N ARG A 21 12.30 -13.88 -6.47
CA ARG A 21 12.66 -15.08 -5.71
C ARG A 21 13.64 -14.76 -4.57
N GLY A 22 14.57 -13.82 -4.78
CA GLY A 22 15.67 -13.56 -3.85
C GLY A 22 15.50 -12.39 -2.89
N PHE A 23 14.86 -11.28 -3.31
CA PHE A 23 14.86 -10.02 -2.54
C PHE A 23 13.47 -9.61 -2.05
N PHE A 24 12.45 -9.79 -2.87
CA PHE A 24 11.05 -9.56 -2.50
C PHE A 24 10.31 -10.88 -2.62
N ALA A 25 10.01 -11.55 -1.52
CA ALA A 25 9.22 -12.79 -1.51
C ALA A 25 7.77 -12.52 -1.02
N PRO A 26 6.95 -11.71 -1.72
CA PRO A 26 5.59 -11.39 -1.30
C PRO A 26 4.72 -12.64 -1.17
N ARG A 27 4.99 -13.69 -1.97
CA ARG A 27 4.34 -14.99 -1.86
C ARG A 27 4.58 -15.67 -0.52
N GLN A 28 5.82 -15.69 -0.04
CA GLN A 28 6.13 -16.28 1.27
C GLN A 28 5.37 -15.59 2.40
N ILE A 29 5.17 -14.26 2.30
CA ILE A 29 4.37 -13.49 3.26
C ILE A 29 2.90 -13.91 3.18
N ILE A 30 2.32 -13.98 1.98
CA ILE A 30 0.92 -14.38 1.77
C ILE A 30 0.68 -15.82 2.24
N ASP A 31 1.57 -16.75 1.91
CA ASP A 31 1.43 -18.16 2.29
C ASP A 31 1.60 -18.35 3.81
N SER A 32 2.47 -17.56 4.44
CA SER A 32 2.59 -17.54 5.90
C SER A 32 1.34 -16.97 6.55
N LEU A 33 0.78 -15.89 6.00
CA LEU A 33 -0.47 -15.30 6.47
C LEU A 33 -1.63 -16.28 6.33
N ARG A 34 -1.78 -16.92 5.16
CA ARG A 34 -2.83 -17.91 4.89
C ARG A 34 -2.81 -19.06 5.91
N ARG A 35 -1.64 -19.67 6.13
CA ARG A 35 -1.50 -20.73 7.14
C ARG A 35 -1.90 -20.28 8.55
N GLN A 36 -1.49 -19.07 8.95
CA GLN A 36 -1.81 -18.56 10.30
C GLN A 36 -3.28 -18.17 10.47
N CYS A 37 -3.92 -17.71 9.39
CA CYS A 37 -5.34 -17.39 9.35
C CYS A 37 -6.20 -18.66 9.35
N GLU A 38 -5.83 -19.68 8.57
CA GLU A 38 -6.53 -20.96 8.48
C GLU A 38 -6.62 -21.67 9.84
N VAL A 39 -5.53 -21.69 10.61
CA VAL A 39 -5.51 -22.21 12.00
C VAL A 39 -6.52 -21.51 12.91
N ARG A 40 -6.85 -20.24 12.61
CA ARG A 40 -7.83 -19.43 13.35
C ARG A 40 -9.22 -19.42 12.71
N GLY A 41 -9.46 -20.20 11.66
CA GLY A 41 -10.72 -20.21 10.91
C GLY A 41 -10.97 -18.93 10.11
N LEU A 42 -9.91 -18.19 9.74
CA LEU A 42 -9.98 -16.99 8.91
C LEU A 42 -9.55 -17.30 7.47
N GLU A 43 -10.24 -16.70 6.51
CA GLU A 43 -9.92 -16.81 5.09
C GLU A 43 -9.01 -15.66 4.64
N VAL A 44 -8.04 -15.97 3.77
CA VAL A 44 -7.21 -14.97 3.09
C VAL A 44 -7.55 -14.94 1.61
N VAL A 45 -8.19 -13.84 1.18
CA VAL A 45 -8.57 -13.60 -0.21
C VAL A 45 -7.56 -12.66 -0.85
N GLU A 46 -6.95 -13.11 -1.95
CA GLU A 46 -6.08 -12.27 -2.78
C GLU A 46 -6.94 -11.44 -3.75
N VAL A 47 -6.75 -10.13 -3.73
CA VAL A 47 -7.48 -9.17 -4.58
C VAL A 47 -6.49 -8.32 -5.37
N SER A 48 -6.96 -7.73 -6.47
CA SER A 48 -6.11 -6.82 -7.24
C SER A 48 -5.79 -5.55 -6.43
N GLU A 49 -4.49 -5.23 -6.33
CA GLU A 49 -4.01 -3.98 -5.73
C GLU A 49 -3.93 -2.81 -6.73
N GLU A 50 -4.34 -3.04 -7.97
CA GLU A 50 -4.18 -2.06 -9.04
C GLU A 50 -4.90 -0.74 -8.70
N ASN A 51 -4.24 0.39 -8.97
CA ASN A 51 -4.73 1.74 -8.73
C ASN A 51 -5.07 2.09 -7.26
N THR A 52 -4.83 1.20 -6.30
CA THR A 52 -5.12 1.44 -4.88
C THR A 52 -4.21 2.49 -4.25
N SER A 53 -2.98 2.63 -4.72
CA SER A 53 -2.02 3.63 -4.23
C SER A 53 -1.98 4.93 -5.04
N SER A 54 -2.76 5.03 -6.13
CA SER A 54 -2.77 6.18 -7.05
C SER A 54 -4.00 7.08 -6.92
N VAL A 55 -4.95 6.73 -6.04
CA VAL A 55 -6.20 7.47 -5.81
C VAL A 55 -6.36 7.90 -4.35
N CYS A 56 -7.07 9.02 -4.15
CA CYS A 56 -7.31 9.58 -2.83
C CYS A 56 -8.33 8.73 -2.07
N PRO A 57 -8.02 8.25 -0.84
CA PRO A 57 -8.95 7.44 -0.06
C PRO A 57 -10.22 8.19 0.38
N VAL A 58 -10.19 9.52 0.31
CA VAL A 58 -11.27 10.39 0.80
C VAL A 58 -12.17 10.91 -0.34
N CYS A 59 -11.63 11.20 -1.52
CA CYS A 59 -12.41 11.78 -2.64
C CYS A 59 -12.28 11.02 -3.96
N GLY A 60 -11.50 9.94 -4.03
CA GLY A 60 -11.33 9.11 -5.23
C GLY A 60 -10.50 9.73 -6.36
N GLN A 61 -10.11 11.01 -6.27
CA GLN A 61 -9.31 11.66 -7.31
C GLN A 61 -7.86 11.14 -7.33
N ARG A 62 -7.19 11.19 -8.48
CA ARG A 62 -5.76 10.85 -8.59
C ARG A 62 -4.91 11.71 -7.64
N VAL A 63 -3.90 11.10 -7.04
CA VAL A 63 -2.98 11.74 -6.08
C VAL A 63 -1.55 11.83 -6.64
N GLN A 64 -0.76 12.74 -6.08
CA GLN A 64 0.67 12.82 -6.32
C GLN A 64 1.44 12.05 -5.23
N ARG A 65 2.58 11.46 -5.61
CA ARG A 65 3.47 10.72 -4.69
C ARG A 65 4.89 11.29 -4.78
N PRO A 66 5.15 12.46 -4.18
CA PRO A 66 6.45 13.11 -4.30
C PRO A 66 7.57 12.36 -3.57
N TYR A 67 7.24 11.59 -2.52
CA TYR A 67 8.19 10.82 -1.72
C TYR A 67 7.63 9.44 -1.38
N ARG A 68 8.52 8.50 -1.03
CA ARG A 68 8.10 7.21 -0.44
C ARG A 68 7.37 7.45 0.88
N GLY A 69 6.26 6.74 1.09
CA GLY A 69 5.42 6.89 2.27
C GLY A 69 4.45 8.09 2.27
N LEU A 70 4.46 8.95 1.24
CA LEU A 70 3.58 10.13 1.17
C LEU A 70 2.70 10.12 -0.09
N VAL A 71 1.39 10.30 0.11
CA VAL A 71 0.44 10.67 -0.95
C VAL A 71 -0.10 12.09 -0.71
N VAL A 72 -0.30 12.86 -1.78
CA VAL A 72 -0.77 14.25 -1.74
C VAL A 72 -1.98 14.40 -2.66
N CYS A 73 -3.12 14.75 -2.07
CA CYS A 73 -4.34 15.11 -2.76
C CYS A 73 -4.53 16.64 -2.71
N LYS A 74 -4.79 17.26 -3.86
CA LYS A 74 -5.05 18.71 -3.96
C LYS A 74 -6.24 19.18 -3.10
N LYS A 75 -7.28 18.34 -2.97
CA LYS A 75 -8.51 18.68 -2.22
C LYS A 75 -8.49 18.22 -0.76
N CYS A 76 -7.92 17.04 -0.49
CA CYS A 76 -8.07 16.38 0.82
C CYS A 76 -6.82 16.49 1.70
N GLY A 77 -5.68 16.95 1.16
CA GLY A 77 -4.43 17.07 1.88
C GLY A 77 -3.50 15.88 1.69
N GLN A 78 -2.60 15.69 2.64
CA GLN A 78 -1.52 14.69 2.58
C GLN A 78 -1.82 13.51 3.50
N PHE A 79 -1.52 12.29 3.08
CA PHE A 79 -1.73 11.06 3.87
C PHE A 79 -0.53 10.13 3.79
N ASN A 80 -0.45 9.17 4.71
CA ASN A 80 0.49 8.06 4.58
C ASN A 80 0.11 7.21 3.35
N ALA A 81 1.10 6.88 2.51
CA ALA A 81 0.87 6.15 1.26
C ALA A 81 0.36 4.71 1.50
N ASP A 82 0.94 3.99 2.45
CA ASP A 82 0.64 2.59 2.71
C ASP A 82 -0.73 2.44 3.38
N LEU A 83 -1.05 3.32 4.35
CA LEU A 83 -2.39 3.37 4.96
C LEU A 83 -3.47 3.74 3.93
N SER A 84 -3.15 4.64 3.00
CA SER A 84 -4.08 5.02 1.93
C SER A 84 -4.35 3.84 0.98
N ALA A 85 -3.30 3.11 0.59
CA ALA A 85 -3.42 1.94 -0.26
C ALA A 85 -4.20 0.81 0.44
N ALA A 86 -3.88 0.50 1.70
CA ALA A 86 -4.58 -0.50 2.49
C ALA A 86 -6.07 -0.19 2.65
N TYR A 87 -6.41 1.07 2.93
CA TYR A 87 -7.81 1.48 2.99
C TYR A 87 -8.52 1.35 1.64
N ASN A 88 -7.86 1.71 0.54
CA ASN A 88 -8.45 1.57 -0.79
C ASN A 88 -8.67 0.11 -1.19
N ILE A 89 -7.75 -0.80 -0.83
CA ILE A 89 -7.96 -2.26 -1.00
C ILE A 89 -9.21 -2.70 -0.25
N MET A 90 -9.32 -2.35 1.04
CA MET A 90 -10.49 -2.70 1.86
C MET A 90 -11.79 -2.14 1.24
N ARG A 91 -11.80 -0.84 0.91
CA ARG A 91 -12.95 -0.13 0.35
C ARG A 91 -13.43 -0.73 -0.97
N ASN A 92 -12.51 -1.13 -1.85
CA ASN A 92 -12.86 -1.63 -3.18
C ASN A 92 -13.45 -3.05 -3.14
N ASN A 93 -13.19 -3.80 -2.07
CA ASN A 93 -13.55 -5.22 -1.97
C ASN A 93 -14.56 -5.53 -0.86
N THR A 94 -15.00 -4.51 -0.11
CA THR A 94 -15.96 -4.67 0.99
C THR A 94 -16.95 -3.51 1.02
N SER A 95 -18.09 -3.69 1.69
CA SER A 95 -19.06 -2.62 1.95
C SER A 95 -18.69 -1.74 3.15
N VAL A 96 -17.54 -2.00 3.79
CA VAL A 96 -17.10 -1.25 4.97
C VAL A 96 -16.70 0.16 4.55
N SER A 97 -17.33 1.16 5.17
CA SER A 97 -16.97 2.55 5.02
C SER A 97 -16.70 3.17 6.39
N LEU A 98 -15.74 4.08 6.43
CA LEU A 98 -15.42 4.83 7.64
C LEU A 98 -15.95 6.25 7.50
N ASP A 99 -16.41 6.80 8.62
CA ASP A 99 -16.72 8.23 8.70
C ASP A 99 -15.52 9.07 8.24
N ARG A 100 -15.81 10.17 7.54
CA ARG A 100 -14.79 10.99 6.89
C ARG A 100 -13.80 11.59 7.90
N ALA A 101 -14.26 11.98 9.09
CA ALA A 101 -13.39 12.53 10.13
C ALA A 101 -12.50 11.44 10.73
N VAL A 102 -13.08 10.26 11.00
CA VAL A 102 -12.35 9.08 11.49
C VAL A 102 -11.28 8.64 10.50
N LEU A 103 -11.64 8.52 9.22
CA LEU A 103 -10.72 8.15 8.15
C LEU A 103 -9.54 9.12 8.05
N LYS A 104 -9.83 10.43 8.01
CA LYS A 104 -8.76 11.45 7.96
C LYS A 104 -7.84 11.36 9.17
N ARG A 105 -8.37 11.07 10.36
CA ARG A 105 -7.57 10.89 11.57
C ARG A 105 -6.67 9.67 11.44
N LEU A 106 -7.19 8.50 11.03
CA LEU A 106 -6.41 7.27 10.87
C LEU A 106 -5.30 7.40 9.83
N LEU A 107 -5.62 7.97 8.67
CA LEU A 107 -4.65 8.19 7.59
C LEU A 107 -3.58 9.24 7.92
N ASN A 108 -3.81 10.06 8.95
CA ASN A 108 -2.88 11.05 9.48
C ASN A 108 -2.31 10.71 10.86
N TYR A 109 -2.67 9.55 11.43
CA TYR A 109 -2.29 9.15 12.78
C TYR A 109 -0.77 8.89 12.86
N PRO A 110 -0.10 9.32 13.95
CA PRO A 110 1.11 10.12 13.84
C PRO A 110 2.37 9.25 13.72
N ARG A 111 3.46 9.90 13.28
CA ARG A 111 4.75 9.32 12.85
C ARG A 111 4.77 8.73 11.44
N THR A 112 4.14 9.41 10.48
CA THR A 112 4.54 9.19 9.08
C THR A 112 5.95 9.75 8.90
N TYR A 113 6.93 8.86 8.85
CA TYR A 113 8.27 9.18 8.40
C TYR A 113 8.30 9.09 6.88
N ILE A 114 9.06 10.00 6.29
CA ILE A 114 9.24 10.10 4.86
C ILE A 114 10.71 9.91 4.60
N TYR A 115 11.00 8.99 3.70
CA TYR A 115 12.37 8.75 3.29
C TYR A 115 12.74 9.71 2.16
N LEU A 116 13.68 10.59 2.42
CA LEU A 116 14.21 11.49 1.41
C LEU A 116 15.37 10.79 0.69
N ILE A 117 15.16 10.47 -0.59
CA ILE A 117 16.14 9.70 -1.38
C ILE A 117 17.43 10.52 -1.60
N LYS A 118 17.34 11.84 -1.79
CA LYS A 118 18.54 12.66 -2.03
C LYS A 118 19.45 12.72 -0.80
N GLU A 119 18.86 12.83 0.38
CA GLU A 119 19.56 12.98 1.66
C GLU A 119 19.74 11.64 2.40
N GLN A 120 19.24 10.53 1.85
CA GLN A 120 19.28 9.18 2.42
C GLN A 120 18.82 9.11 3.89
N LYS A 121 17.84 9.94 4.28
CA LYS A 121 17.41 10.10 5.68
C LYS A 121 15.89 9.97 5.85
N TRP A 122 15.49 9.48 7.02
CA TRP A 122 14.10 9.51 7.46
C TRP A 122 13.79 10.84 8.14
N VAL A 123 12.72 11.50 7.69
CA VAL A 123 12.26 12.76 8.25
C VAL A 123 10.80 12.64 8.64
N GLU A 124 10.42 13.19 9.78
CA GLU A 124 9.01 13.28 10.14
C GLU A 124 8.24 14.16 9.15
N LYS A 125 7.06 13.71 8.71
CA LYS A 125 6.16 14.47 7.83
C LYS A 125 5.93 15.90 8.31
N LYS A 126 5.83 16.13 9.62
CA LYS A 126 5.62 17.47 10.20
C LYS A 126 6.75 18.45 9.85
N SER A 127 7.96 17.95 9.64
CA SER A 127 9.13 18.75 9.30
C SER A 127 9.19 19.15 7.83
N LEU A 128 8.41 18.51 6.93
CA LEU A 128 8.35 18.89 5.52
C LEU A 128 7.79 20.30 5.29
N ASN A 129 6.85 20.75 6.12
CA ASN A 129 6.32 22.11 6.01
C ASN A 129 7.37 23.18 6.33
N LYS A 130 8.49 22.83 6.97
CA LYS A 130 9.62 23.71 7.29
C LYS A 130 10.75 23.66 6.25
N LEU A 131 10.65 22.78 5.26
CA LEU A 131 11.66 22.59 4.19
C LEU A 131 11.28 23.32 2.89
N LYS A 132 10.26 24.20 2.95
CA LYS A 132 9.85 25.08 1.86
C LYS A 132 10.43 26.46 2.04
#